data_AF-A0A5D3C3L2-F1
#
_entry.id   AF-A0A5D3C3L2-F1
#
_cell.length_a   1.000
_cell.length_b   1.000
_cell.length_c   1.000
_cell.angle_alpha   90.00
_cell.angle_beta   90.00
_cell.angle_gamma   90.00
#
_symmetry.space_group_name_H-M   'P 1'
#
loop_
_entity.id
_entity.type
_entity.pdbx_description
1 polymer ?
#
loop_
_entity_poly.entity_id
_entity_poly.type
_entity_poly.pdbx_seq_one_letter_code
_entity_poly.pdbx_strand_id
1 'polypeptide(L)'
;MLSEVNLPYNFWTEAVATTTYTINKSPSTTIDLRTAEELWKGRKPDLSNLKVFNCVAYAHSKQGKLDPRALKCMFLGYSSKDYKLWDFKSTTYSPRRALSKVEFLEKENEEVHEDQLERSTEILLRTVAEQETQDDQDLEDLSNYTLTRDR
;
A
#
# COMPACT_ATOMS: atom_id res chain seq x y z
N MET A 1 -12.87 -2.17 -1.99
CA MET A 1 -11.67 -1.32 -1.75
C MET A 1 -10.56 -1.66 -2.72
N LEU A 2 -10.02 -2.89 -2.77
CA LEU A 2 -9.00 -3.29 -3.76
C LEU A 2 -9.55 -3.49 -5.18
N SER A 3 -10.72 -4.13 -5.29
CA SER A 3 -11.43 -4.33 -6.56
C SER A 3 -11.78 -3.01 -7.24
N GLU A 4 -12.27 -2.05 -6.46
CA GLU A 4 -12.71 -0.72 -6.94
C GLU A 4 -11.58 0.09 -7.57
N VAL A 5 -10.34 -0.19 -7.19
CA VAL A 5 -9.17 0.57 -7.61
C VAL A 5 -8.24 -0.26 -8.52
N ASN A 6 -8.65 -1.48 -8.88
CA ASN A 6 -7.86 -2.42 -9.69
C ASN A 6 -6.41 -2.59 -9.22
N LEU A 7 -6.20 -2.60 -7.89
CA LEU A 7 -4.88 -2.88 -7.32
C LEU A 7 -4.63 -4.39 -7.25
N PRO A 8 -3.36 -4.81 -7.40
CA PRO A 8 -3.03 -6.22 -7.35
C PRO A 8 -3.09 -6.75 -5.93
N TYR A 9 -3.23 -8.07 -5.80
CA TYR A 9 -3.41 -8.72 -4.51
C TYR A 9 -2.29 -8.40 -3.53
N ASN A 10 -1.06 -8.16 -3.99
CA ASN A 10 0.11 -7.83 -3.15
C ASN A 10 -0.11 -6.65 -2.17
N PHE A 11 -1.06 -5.75 -2.45
CA PHE A 11 -1.40 -4.62 -1.56
C PHE A 11 -2.53 -4.93 -0.56
N TRP A 12 -2.93 -6.19 -0.44
CA TRP A 12 -4.05 -6.59 0.42
C TRP A 12 -3.82 -6.23 1.88
N THR A 13 -2.59 -6.38 2.37
CA THR A 13 -2.21 -6.04 3.74
C THR A 13 -2.43 -4.56 4.05
N GLU A 14 -2.11 -3.67 3.11
CA GLU A 14 -2.29 -2.23 3.22
C GLU A 14 -3.75 -1.82 3.15
N ALA A 15 -4.51 -2.44 2.25
CA ALA A 15 -5.94 -2.21 2.13
C ALA A 15 -6.69 -2.62 3.40
N VAL A 16 -6.38 -3.80 3.97
CA VAL A 16 -6.98 -4.28 5.22
C VAL A 16 -6.61 -3.35 6.39
N ALA A 17 -5.35 -2.94 6.48
CA ALA A 17 -4.91 -2.00 7.52
C ALA A 17 -5.63 -0.65 7.42
N THR A 18 -5.77 -0.10 6.21
CA THR A 18 -6.47 1.17 5.96
C THR A 18 -7.95 1.06 6.25
N THR A 19 -8.58 -0.04 5.83
CA THR A 19 -10.00 -0.34 6.13
C THR A 19 -10.23 -0.37 7.63
N THR A 20 -9.37 -1.07 8.37
CA THR A 20 -9.47 -1.19 9.83
C THR A 20 -9.31 0.17 10.50
N TYR A 21 -8.37 1.00 10.03
CA TYR A 21 -8.19 2.36 10.53
C TYR A 21 -9.44 3.22 10.33
N THR A 22 -10.07 3.16 9.16
CA THR A 22 -11.30 3.91 8.86
C THR A 22 -12.49 3.41 9.67
N ILE A 23 -12.65 2.08 9.81
CA ILE A 23 -13.72 1.48 10.62
C ILE A 23 -13.61 1.93 12.08
N ASN A 24 -12.40 1.95 12.65
CA ASN A 24 -12.19 2.37 14.04
C ASN A 24 -12.58 3.84 14.30
N LYS A 25 -12.59 4.67 13.24
CA LYS A 25 -12.99 6.08 13.26
C LYS A 25 -14.41 6.33 12.78
N SER A 26 -15.11 5.29 12.32
CA SER A 26 -16.47 5.40 11.83
C SER A 26 -17.44 5.31 13.01
N PRO A 27 -18.49 6.15 13.05
CA PRO A 27 -19.51 6.05 14.08
C PRO A 27 -20.29 4.75 13.91
N SER A 28 -20.61 4.07 15.00
CA SER A 28 -21.38 2.84 14.98
C SER A 28 -22.66 2.98 15.81
N THR A 29 -23.78 2.55 15.24
CA THR A 29 -25.10 2.59 15.90
C THR A 29 -25.15 1.73 17.15
N THR A 30 -24.35 0.67 17.22
CA THR A 30 -24.29 -0.25 18.36
C THR A 30 -23.66 0.39 19.61
N ILE A 31 -22.91 1.47 19.43
CA ILE A 31 -22.21 2.19 20.52
C ILE A 31 -22.67 3.65 20.59
N ASP A 32 -23.98 3.90 20.42
CA ASP A 32 -24.59 5.23 20.51
C ASP A 32 -23.95 6.27 19.56
N LEU A 33 -23.65 5.86 18.32
CA LEU A 33 -22.99 6.69 17.31
C LEU A 33 -21.58 7.18 17.71
N ARG A 34 -20.96 6.56 18.71
CA ARG A 34 -19.54 6.78 19.03
C ARG A 34 -18.66 5.99 18.08
N THR A 35 -17.38 6.32 18.08
CA THR A 35 -16.36 5.57 17.33
C THR A 35 -15.64 4.58 18.25
N ALA A 36 -15.17 3.46 17.71
CA ALA A 36 -14.42 2.48 18.49
C ALA A 36 -13.14 3.10 19.10
N GLU A 37 -12.47 3.99 18.34
CA GLU A 37 -11.31 4.73 18.83
C GLU A 37 -11.65 5.67 19.99
N GLU A 38 -12.80 6.34 19.96
CA GLU A 38 -13.26 7.20 21.05
C GLU A 38 -13.52 6.39 22.33
N LEU A 39 -14.14 5.22 22.20
CA LEU A 39 -14.39 4.34 23.32
C LEU A 39 -13.09 3.84 23.97
N TRP A 40 -12.08 3.53 23.15
CA TRP A 40 -10.79 3.03 23.62
C TRP A 40 -9.88 4.12 24.19
N LYS A 41 -9.83 5.30 23.55
CA LYS A 41 -8.90 6.38 23.93
C LYS A 41 -9.53 7.45 24.81
N GLY A 42 -10.85 7.40 25.03
CA GLY A 42 -11.60 8.39 25.80
C GLY A 42 -11.67 9.78 25.16
N ARG A 43 -11.29 9.92 23.89
CA ARG A 43 -11.29 11.19 23.15
C ARG A 43 -11.79 10.99 21.72
N LYS A 44 -12.51 11.97 21.19
CA LYS A 44 -12.98 11.94 19.79
C LYS A 44 -11.79 11.81 18.83
N PRO A 45 -11.88 10.94 17.81
CA PRO A 45 -10.81 10.81 16.83
C PRO A 45 -10.70 12.09 16.00
N ASP A 46 -9.47 12.52 15.73
CA ASP A 46 -9.23 13.50 14.68
C ASP A 46 -9.40 12.82 13.31
N LEU A 47 -10.23 13.45 12.47
CA LEU A 47 -10.56 13.00 11.12
C LEU A 47 -9.82 13.81 10.05
N SER A 48 -9.09 14.86 10.42
CA SER A 48 -8.38 15.75 9.47
C SER A 48 -7.30 15.02 8.66
N ASN A 49 -6.81 13.90 9.21
CA ASN A 49 -5.78 13.07 8.59
C ASN A 49 -6.35 11.92 7.73
N LEU A 50 -7.68 11.80 7.60
CA LEU A 50 -8.26 10.79 6.72
C LEU A 50 -7.97 11.13 5.25
N LYS A 51 -7.57 10.11 4.51
CA LYS A 51 -7.24 10.12 3.09
C LYS A 51 -7.84 8.93 2.36
N VAL A 52 -8.25 9.18 1.13
CA VAL A 52 -8.82 8.15 0.25
C VAL A 52 -7.74 7.14 -0.12
N PHE A 53 -8.00 5.85 0.10
CA PHE A 53 -7.07 4.78 -0.31
C PHE A 53 -6.79 4.86 -1.81
N ASN A 54 -5.55 4.62 -2.21
CA ASN A 54 -5.09 4.73 -3.60
C ASN A 54 -5.09 6.16 -4.20
N CYS A 55 -5.27 7.23 -3.40
CA CYS A 55 -5.13 8.58 -3.94
C CYS A 55 -3.68 8.90 -4.34
N VAL A 56 -3.53 9.81 -5.30
CA VAL A 56 -2.21 10.32 -5.70
C VAL A 56 -1.70 11.25 -4.61
N ALA A 57 -0.45 11.00 -4.20
CA ALA A 57 0.23 11.76 -3.17
C ALA A 57 1.59 12.21 -3.68
N TYR A 58 1.96 13.47 -3.43
CA TYR A 58 3.28 13.99 -3.72
C TYR A 58 4.08 14.06 -2.43
N ALA A 59 5.11 13.20 -2.33
CA ALA A 59 6.02 13.19 -1.20
C ALA A 59 7.23 14.07 -1.47
N HIS A 60 7.64 14.89 -0.51
CA HIS A 60 8.87 15.66 -0.65
C HIS A 60 10.11 14.76 -0.65
N SER A 61 10.90 14.81 -1.72
CA SER A 61 12.17 14.11 -1.83
C SER A 61 13.29 14.92 -1.18
N LYS A 62 14.11 14.27 -0.35
CA LYS A 62 15.37 14.86 0.16
C LYS A 62 16.59 14.45 -0.68
N GLN A 63 16.38 13.86 -1.84
CA GLN A 63 17.46 13.51 -2.77
C GLN A 63 18.04 14.80 -3.38
N GLY A 64 19.23 14.73 -3.98
CA GLY A 64 20.19 15.82 -4.12
C GLY A 64 19.69 17.10 -4.82
N LYS A 65 20.55 18.13 -4.88
CA LYS A 65 20.18 19.48 -5.38
C LYS A 65 19.55 19.51 -6.80
N LEU A 66 19.80 18.47 -7.59
CA LEU A 66 19.31 18.32 -8.98
C LEU A 66 18.15 17.34 -9.13
N ASP A 67 17.80 16.59 -8.09
CA ASP A 67 16.71 15.62 -8.14
C ASP A 67 15.35 16.33 -8.01
N PRO A 68 14.28 15.76 -8.61
CA PRO A 68 12.94 16.29 -8.44
C PRO A 68 12.56 16.36 -6.96
N ARG A 69 12.15 17.54 -6.51
CA ARG A 69 11.79 17.82 -5.11
C ARG A 69 10.51 17.12 -4.66
N ALA A 70 9.67 16.66 -5.59
CA ALA A 70 8.43 15.95 -5.32
C ALA A 70 8.41 14.61 -6.05
N LEU A 71 8.07 13.55 -5.33
CA LEU A 71 7.86 12.21 -5.87
C LEU A 71 6.36 11.96 -5.96
N LYS A 72 5.89 11.64 -7.17
CA LYS A 72 4.51 11.15 -7.39
C LYS A 72 4.45 9.74 -6.80
N CYS A 73 3.56 9.55 -5.85
CA CYS A 73 3.36 8.31 -5.13
C CYS A 73 1.86 7.97 -5.04
N MET A 74 1.59 6.72 -4.69
CA MET A 74 0.28 6.20 -4.37
C MET A 74 0.11 6.10 -2.85
N PHE A 75 -1.02 6.54 -2.32
CA PHE A 75 -1.34 6.37 -0.90
C PHE A 75 -1.80 4.94 -0.60
N LEU A 76 -1.05 4.26 0.26
CA LEU A 76 -1.35 2.88 0.68
C LEU A 76 -1.97 2.78 2.07
N GLY A 77 -1.79 3.77 2.94
CA GLY A 77 -2.39 3.73 4.26
C GLY A 77 -1.62 4.48 5.32
N TYR A 78 -1.95 4.18 6.57
CA TYR A 78 -1.45 4.91 7.73
C TYR A 78 -0.31 4.16 8.43
N SER A 79 0.63 4.93 8.96
CA SER A 79 1.64 4.52 9.93
C SER A 79 1.44 5.28 11.24
N SER A 80 2.21 5.00 12.29
CA SER A 80 2.00 5.59 13.62
C SER A 80 2.00 7.13 13.64
N LYS A 81 2.80 7.77 12.78
CA LYS A 81 2.91 9.25 12.67
C LYS A 81 2.97 9.76 11.24
N ASP A 82 2.88 8.87 10.26
CA ASP A 82 3.18 9.14 8.86
C ASP A 82 2.22 8.40 7.95
N TYR A 83 2.37 8.61 6.64
CA TYR A 83 1.67 7.87 5.61
C TYR A 83 2.59 6.82 4.98
N LYS A 84 2.00 5.67 4.65
CA LYS A 84 2.61 4.65 3.80
C LYS A 84 2.31 5.04 2.36
N LEU A 85 3.36 5.29 1.60
CA LEU A 85 3.27 5.65 0.20
C LEU A 85 4.06 4.67 -0.65
N TRP A 86 3.61 4.44 -1.87
CA TRP A 86 4.34 3.66 -2.85
C TRP A 86 4.76 4.53 -4.02
N ASP A 87 6.03 4.45 -4.38
CA ASP A 87 6.61 5.25 -5.46
C ASP A 87 6.37 4.53 -6.79
N PHE A 88 5.75 5.21 -7.75
CA PHE A 88 5.48 4.65 -9.09
C PHE A 88 6.74 4.32 -9.88
N LYS A 89 7.91 4.84 -9.48
CA LYS A 89 9.21 4.49 -10.09
C LYS A 89 9.81 3.22 -9.49
N SER A 90 9.28 2.72 -8.37
CA SER A 90 9.82 1.52 -7.72
C SER A 90 9.37 0.27 -8.47
N THR A 91 10.32 -0.47 -9.04
CA THR A 91 10.08 -1.76 -9.69
C THR A 91 9.64 -2.84 -8.70
N THR A 92 10.09 -2.75 -7.45
CA THR A 92 9.78 -3.74 -6.41
C THR A 92 8.75 -3.19 -5.44
N TYR A 93 7.85 -4.08 -5.00
CA TYR A 93 6.92 -3.78 -3.90
C TYR A 93 7.72 -3.54 -2.62
N SER A 94 7.90 -2.26 -2.28
CA SER A 94 8.56 -1.81 -1.06
C SER A 94 7.87 -0.53 -0.58
N PRO A 95 6.85 -0.63 0.31
CA PRO A 95 6.13 0.54 0.79
C PRO A 95 7.09 1.48 1.53
N ARG A 96 7.23 2.72 1.05
CA ARG A 96 8.05 3.74 1.70
C ARG A 96 7.24 4.41 2.82
N ARG A 97 7.89 4.64 3.95
CA ARG A 97 7.39 5.55 4.99
C ARG A 97 7.72 6.98 4.56
N ALA A 98 6.72 7.78 4.25
CA ALA A 98 6.93 9.18 3.89
C ALA A 98 6.90 10.05 5.16
N LEU A 99 8.09 10.45 5.62
CA LEU A 99 8.33 11.12 6.91
C LEU A 99 8.22 12.66 6.87
N SER A 100 7.97 13.30 5.73
CA SER A 100 8.03 14.78 5.69
C SER A 100 7.24 15.34 4.52
N LYS A 101 6.12 16.01 4.83
CA LYS A 101 5.28 16.82 3.92
C LYS A 101 4.78 16.04 2.68
N VAL A 102 3.52 15.62 2.77
CA VAL A 102 2.80 14.94 1.69
C VAL A 102 1.63 15.81 1.27
N GLU A 103 1.52 16.07 -0.03
CA GLU A 103 0.36 16.76 -0.62
C GLU A 103 -0.50 15.73 -1.36
N PHE A 104 -1.78 15.67 -1.02
CA PHE A 104 -2.71 14.69 -1.58
C PHE A 104 -3.59 15.33 -2.66
N LEU A 105 -3.67 14.68 -3.81
CA LEU A 105 -4.61 15.01 -4.87
C LEU A 105 -5.78 14.02 -4.81
N GLU A 106 -6.85 14.42 -4.12
CA GLU A 106 -8.04 13.60 -3.90
C GLU A 106 -9.14 13.85 -4.94
N LYS A 107 -8.88 14.67 -5.98
CA LYS A 107 -9.85 14.93 -7.06
C LYS A 107 -9.83 13.80 -8.08
N GLU A 108 -11.03 13.37 -8.49
CA GLU A 108 -11.26 12.45 -9.59
C GLU A 108 -10.65 13.02 -10.89
N ASN A 109 -9.55 12.43 -11.35
CA ASN A 109 -9.09 12.57 -12.73
C ASN A 109 -9.19 11.19 -13.36
N GLU A 110 -10.06 11.03 -14.35
CA GLU A 110 -10.22 9.80 -15.13
C GLU A 110 -8.89 9.33 -15.76
N GLU A 111 -8.02 10.26 -16.17
CA GLU A 111 -6.68 9.97 -16.72
C GLU A 111 -5.74 9.26 -15.74
N VAL A 112 -5.94 9.43 -14.43
CA VAL A 112 -5.10 8.78 -13.41
C VAL A 112 -5.43 7.30 -13.27
N HIS A 113 -6.65 6.88 -13.66
CA HIS A 113 -7.11 5.50 -13.52
C HIS A 113 -6.44 4.58 -14.56
N GLU A 114 -6.25 5.05 -15.79
CA GLU A 114 -5.67 4.27 -16.90
C GLU A 114 -4.16 4.04 -16.69
N ASP A 115 -3.41 5.10 -16.34
CA ASP A 115 -1.99 5.04 -15.96
C ASP A 115 -1.73 4.07 -14.78
N GLN A 116 -2.68 3.98 -13.84
CA GLN A 116 -2.58 3.09 -12.68
C GLN A 116 -2.93 1.64 -13.02
N LEU A 117 -3.89 1.42 -13.92
CA LEU A 117 -4.29 0.10 -14.37
C LEU A 117 -3.18 -0.55 -15.21
N GLU A 118 -2.59 0.18 -16.15
CA GLU A 118 -1.49 -0.34 -16.96
C GLU A 118 -0.30 -0.74 -16.09
N ARG A 119 0.10 0.11 -15.13
CA ARG A 119 1.21 -0.23 -14.22
C ARG A 119 0.87 -1.30 -13.19
N SER A 120 -0.38 -1.40 -12.73
CA SER A 120 -0.77 -2.49 -11.84
C SER A 120 -0.66 -3.85 -12.55
N THR A 121 -0.99 -3.90 -13.84
CA THR A 121 -0.77 -5.09 -14.67
C THR A 121 0.71 -5.39 -14.90
N GLU A 122 1.57 -4.39 -15.12
CA GLU A 122 3.02 -4.60 -15.22
C GLU A 122 3.61 -5.20 -13.93
N ILE A 123 3.16 -4.73 -12.76
CA ILE A 123 3.60 -5.26 -11.46
C ILE A 123 3.13 -6.71 -11.30
N LEU A 124 1.87 -7.01 -11.64
CA LEU A 124 1.35 -8.37 -11.59
C LEU A 124 2.15 -9.31 -12.47
N LEU A 125 2.42 -8.93 -13.71
CA LEU A 125 3.21 -9.73 -14.64
C LEU A 125 4.61 -10.00 -14.10
N ARG A 126 5.24 -9.02 -13.44
CA ARG A 126 6.56 -9.20 -12.81
C ARG A 126 6.51 -10.10 -11.58
N THR A 127 5.54 -9.90 -10.68
CA THR A 127 5.42 -10.77 -9.50
C THR A 127 5.12 -12.21 -9.89
N VAL A 128 4.27 -12.44 -10.90
CA VAL A 128 4.02 -13.78 -11.42
C VAL A 128 5.30 -14.39 -11.99
N ALA A 129 6.07 -13.63 -12.78
CA ALA A 129 7.35 -14.10 -13.30
C ALA A 129 8.37 -14.43 -12.18
N GLU A 130 8.41 -13.64 -11.11
CA GLU A 130 9.25 -13.92 -9.94
C GLU A 130 8.81 -15.19 -9.19
N GLN A 131 7.50 -15.46 -9.09
CA GLN A 131 6.98 -16.69 -8.48
C GLN A 131 7.29 -17.93 -9.33
N GLU A 132 7.12 -17.85 -10.65
CA GLU A 132 7.46 -18.97 -11.56
C GLU A 132 8.95 -19.34 -11.45
N THR A 133 9.84 -18.34 -11.38
CA THR A 133 11.27 -18.60 -11.20
C THR A 133 11.62 -19.22 -9.84
N GLN A 134 10.85 -18.92 -8.79
CA GLN A 134 11.05 -19.50 -7.47
C GLN A 134 10.51 -20.93 -7.41
N ASP A 135 9.34 -21.18 -7.99
CA ASP A 135 8.73 -22.52 -8.03
C ASP A 135 9.59 -23.50 -8.84
N ASP A 136 10.19 -23.05 -9.95
CA ASP A 136 11.14 -23.85 -10.73
C ASP A 136 12.41 -24.18 -9.92
N GLN A 137 12.94 -23.21 -9.17
CA GLN A 137 14.09 -23.41 -8.28
C GLN A 137 13.76 -24.35 -7.12
N ASP A 138 12.60 -24.20 -6.50
CA ASP A 138 12.14 -25.04 -5.39
C ASP A 138 11.89 -26.49 -5.86
N LEU A 139 11.39 -26.69 -7.09
CA LEU A 139 11.26 -28.01 -7.72
C LEU A 139 12.63 -28.63 -8.03
N GLU A 140 13.58 -27.84 -8.50
CA GLU A 140 14.95 -28.29 -8.77
C GLU A 140 15.67 -28.70 -7.48
N ASP A 141 15.53 -27.92 -6.41
CA ASP A 141 16.04 -28.23 -5.07
C ASP A 141 15.40 -29.48 -4.46
N LEU A 142 14.09 -29.69 -4.66
CA LEU A 142 13.41 -30.92 -4.23
C LEU A 142 13.90 -32.15 -5.01
N SER A 143 14.22 -31.99 -6.30
CA SER A 143 14.75 -33.06 -7.15
C SER A 143 16.19 -33.44 -6.79
N ASN A 144 16.97 -32.46 -6.31
CA ASN A 144 18.35 -32.65 -5.86
C ASN A 144 18.46 -33.18 -4.43
N TYR A 145 17.35 -33.28 -3.69
CA TYR A 145 17.27 -33.92 -2.38
C TYR A 145 17.23 -35.47 -2.47
N THR A 146 18.07 -36.06 -3.32
CA THR A 146 18.28 -37.52 -3.30
C THR A 146 19.18 -37.91 -2.12
N LEU A 147 18.53 -38.28 -1.01
CA LEU A 147 18.94 -39.27 -0.01
C LEU A 147 20.46 -39.41 0.21
N THR A 148 21.05 -38.50 0.99
CA THR A 148 22.14 -38.89 1.90
C THR A 148 21.56 -39.77 3.02
N ARG A 149 21.10 -40.97 2.66
CA ARG A 149 20.76 -42.02 3.62
C ARG A 149 22.09 -42.57 4.14
N ASP A 150 22.30 -42.37 5.44
CA ASP A 150 23.32 -42.95 6.31
C ASP A 150 24.03 -44.20 5.74
N ARG A 151 25.36 -44.17 5.80
CA ARG A 151 26.19 -45.38 5.77
C ARG A 151 27.11 -45.40 6.98
#